data_AF-A0A2H0Q6V7-F1
#
_entry.id   AF-A0A2H0Q6V7-F1
#
_cell.length_a   1.000
_cell.length_b   1.000
_cell.length_c   1.000
_cell.angle_alpha   90.00
_cell.angle_beta   90.00
_cell.angle_gamma   90.00
#
_symmetry.space_group_name_H-M   'P 1'
#
loop_
_entity.id
_entity.type
_entity.pdbx_description
1 polymer ?
#
loop_
_entity_poly.entity_id
_entity_poly.type
_entity_poly.pdbx_seq_one_letter_code
_entity_poly.pdbx_strand_id
1 'polypeptide(L)'
;MNWLTIFSFFFLVSCASTSQKPTEASYSDATESTFEEIERSRVLDYYRQLRENGNSDSNRSRPTIVRPKPYITRPAAKPKTRPTPRPLTVEEREAIDREVGQNLSFFCMLNRKDSRFKDEADCNAYTQNVLFDCKKRLSDEEAKKLVRCVKSELKL
;
A
#
# COMPACT_ATOMS: atom_id res chain seq x y z
N MET A 1 -5.21 61.72 24.99
CA MET A 1 -4.46 60.55 24.48
C MET A 1 -5.36 59.68 23.56
N ASN A 2 -6.09 60.26 22.60
CA ASN A 2 -7.04 59.53 21.74
C ASN A 2 -6.72 59.62 20.24
N TRP A 3 -5.54 60.16 19.87
CA TRP A 3 -5.19 60.42 18.47
C TRP A 3 -4.37 59.30 17.82
N LEU A 4 -3.70 58.47 18.64
CA LEU A 4 -2.91 57.32 18.16
C LEU A 4 -3.77 56.13 17.70
N THR A 5 -5.00 55.99 18.19
CA THR A 5 -5.87 54.86 17.83
C THR A 5 -6.53 55.02 16.46
N ILE A 6 -6.73 56.26 15.99
CA ILE A 6 -7.38 56.54 14.69
C ILE A 6 -6.43 56.27 13.52
N PHE A 7 -5.13 56.49 13.70
CA PHE A 7 -4.13 56.25 12.65
C PHE A 7 -3.87 54.76 12.39
N SER A 8 -4.12 53.90 13.38
CA SER A 8 -3.92 52.45 13.25
C SER A 8 -5.01 51.75 12.41
N PHE A 9 -6.17 52.36 12.21
CA PHE A 9 -7.28 51.71 11.49
C PHE A 9 -7.19 51.87 9.97
N PHE A 10 -6.44 52.86 9.47
CA PHE A 10 -6.31 53.11 8.03
C PHE A 10 -5.35 52.16 7.30
N PHE A 11 -4.50 51.42 8.02
CA PHE A 11 -3.53 50.51 7.41
C PHE A 11 -4.05 49.10 7.10
N LEU A 12 -5.27 48.74 7.52
CA LEU A 12 -5.79 47.37 7.39
C LEU A 12 -6.69 47.12 6.16
N VAL A 13 -7.00 48.14 5.34
CA VAL A 13 -7.99 48.01 4.24
C VAL A 13 -7.35 47.83 2.85
N SER A 14 -6.03 47.94 2.68
CA SER A 14 -5.42 48.08 1.35
C SER A 14 -4.84 46.80 0.71
N CYS A 15 -5.34 45.60 1.03
CA CYS A 15 -4.77 44.35 0.49
C CYS A 15 -5.79 43.34 -0.10
N ALA A 16 -6.89 43.81 -0.70
CA ALA A 16 -7.78 42.96 -1.49
C ALA A 16 -7.64 43.29 -2.98
N SER A 17 -6.59 42.76 -3.64
CA SER A 17 -6.47 42.78 -5.09
C SER A 17 -6.77 41.38 -5.64
N THR A 18 -7.93 41.22 -6.27
CA THR A 18 -8.39 39.96 -6.88
C THR A 18 -7.70 39.80 -8.24
N SER A 19 -6.60 39.03 -8.26
CA SER A 19 -5.90 38.66 -9.50
C SER A 19 -6.74 37.67 -10.31
N GLN A 20 -7.25 38.09 -11.48
CA GLN A 20 -7.90 37.21 -12.44
C GLN A 20 -6.84 36.36 -13.15
N LYS A 21 -6.98 35.03 -13.11
CA LYS A 21 -6.05 34.10 -13.77
C LYS A 21 -6.18 34.24 -15.30
N PRO A 22 -5.07 34.20 -16.06
CA PRO A 22 -5.14 34.20 -17.52
C PRO A 22 -5.80 32.90 -17.99
N THR A 23 -6.82 33.02 -18.84
CA THR A 23 -7.44 31.89 -19.54
C THR A 23 -6.41 31.26 -20.48
N GLU A 24 -6.27 29.93 -20.43
CA GLU A 24 -5.38 29.19 -21.31
C GLU A 24 -5.77 29.41 -22.78
N ALA A 25 -4.78 29.47 -23.66
CA ALA A 25 -5.04 29.66 -25.08
C ALA A 25 -5.71 28.40 -25.66
N SER A 26 -7.02 28.49 -25.94
CA SER A 26 -7.75 27.49 -26.71
C SER A 26 -7.86 27.91 -28.17
N TYR A 27 -8.10 26.94 -29.04
CA TYR A 27 -8.42 27.23 -30.43
C TYR A 27 -9.87 27.74 -30.52
N SER A 28 -10.24 28.31 -31.67
CA SER A 28 -11.64 28.67 -31.90
C SER A 28 -12.53 27.42 -31.94
N ASP A 29 -13.80 27.54 -31.56
CA ASP A 29 -14.77 26.43 -31.57
C ASP A 29 -14.84 25.75 -32.96
N ALA A 30 -14.69 26.53 -34.04
CA ALA A 30 -14.65 26.00 -35.40
C ALA A 30 -13.48 25.03 -35.61
N THR A 31 -12.28 25.41 -35.17
CA THR A 31 -11.09 24.56 -35.23
C THR A 31 -11.20 23.33 -34.31
N GLU A 32 -11.76 23.47 -33.11
CA GLU A 32 -11.97 22.33 -32.21
C GLU A 32 -12.95 21.31 -32.82
N SER A 33 -14.04 21.78 -33.43
CA SER A 33 -15.01 20.90 -34.10
C SER A 33 -14.37 20.11 -35.26
N THR A 34 -13.43 20.71 -36.00
CA THR A 34 -12.72 20.00 -37.07
C THR A 34 -11.79 18.92 -36.53
N PHE A 35 -11.13 19.16 -35.39
CA PHE A 35 -10.30 18.13 -34.76
C PHE A 35 -11.15 16.96 -34.26
N GLU A 36 -12.29 17.24 -33.65
CA GLU A 36 -13.21 16.20 -33.18
C GLU A 36 -13.75 15.35 -34.34
N GLU A 37 -14.08 15.97 -35.48
CA GLU A 37 -14.58 15.25 -36.65
C GLU A 37 -13.50 14.34 -37.27
N ILE A 38 -12.25 14.80 -37.33
CA ILE A 38 -11.10 14.01 -37.79
C ILE A 38 -10.83 12.82 -36.87
N GLU A 39 -10.89 13.02 -35.55
CA GLU A 39 -10.71 11.91 -34.60
C GLU A 39 -11.85 10.90 -34.72
N ARG A 40 -13.09 11.37 -34.86
CA ARG A 40 -14.26 10.51 -35.03
C ARG A 40 -14.17 9.67 -36.31
N SER A 41 -13.75 10.26 -37.44
CA SER A 41 -13.58 9.51 -38.69
C SER A 41 -12.48 8.45 -38.57
N ARG A 42 -11.36 8.79 -37.93
CA ARG A 42 -10.24 7.88 -37.70
C ARG A 42 -10.62 6.68 -36.83
N VAL A 43 -11.41 6.91 -35.77
CA VAL A 43 -11.92 5.84 -34.90
C VAL A 43 -12.88 4.93 -35.67
N LEU A 44 -13.78 5.49 -36.48
CA LEU A 44 -14.72 4.69 -37.27
C LEU A 44 -13.99 3.83 -38.32
N ASP A 45 -12.99 4.37 -39.01
CA ASP A 45 -12.21 3.62 -39.98
C ASP A 45 -11.35 2.53 -39.33
N TYR A 46 -10.79 2.79 -38.14
CA TYR A 46 -10.13 1.75 -37.34
C TYR A 46 -11.06 0.57 -37.05
N TYR A 47 -12.31 0.83 -36.64
CA TYR A 47 -13.28 -0.24 -36.38
C TYR A 47 -13.74 -0.96 -37.66
N ARG A 48 -13.80 -0.29 -38.82
CA ARG A 48 -14.08 -0.94 -40.11
C ARG A 48 -12.97 -1.91 -40.48
N GLN A 49 -11.71 -1.47 -40.39
CA GLN A 49 -10.54 -2.33 -40.62
C GLN A 49 -10.49 -3.51 -39.66
N LEU A 50 -10.89 -3.32 -38.40
CA LEU A 50 -10.94 -4.42 -37.43
C LEU A 50 -11.98 -5.48 -37.78
N ARG A 51 -13.10 -5.11 -38.43
CA ARG A 51 -14.10 -6.06 -38.95
C ARG A 51 -13.64 -6.74 -40.23
N GLU A 52 -12.90 -6.04 -41.08
CA GLU A 52 -12.36 -6.59 -42.32
C GLU A 52 -11.20 -7.58 -42.03
N ASN A 53 -10.36 -7.26 -41.05
CA ASN A 53 -9.21 -8.07 -40.64
C ASN A 53 -9.58 -9.15 -39.59
N GLY A 54 -10.70 -8.98 -38.89
CA GLY A 54 -11.19 -9.92 -37.88
C GLY A 54 -12.07 -11.01 -38.49
N ASN A 55 -11.46 -12.16 -38.79
CA ASN A 55 -12.00 -13.44 -39.29
C ASN A 55 -12.08 -13.65 -40.81
N SER A 56 -10.95 -14.08 -41.40
CA SER A 56 -10.97 -14.91 -42.61
C SER A 56 -11.51 -16.35 -42.36
N ASP A 57 -11.62 -16.78 -41.09
CA ASP A 57 -11.99 -18.15 -40.72
C ASP A 57 -13.42 -18.31 -40.18
N SER A 58 -14.23 -17.25 -40.17
CA SER A 58 -15.65 -17.39 -39.81
C SER A 58 -16.46 -17.90 -41.00
N ASN A 59 -16.18 -19.14 -41.41
CA ASN A 59 -17.22 -19.99 -41.98
C ASN A 59 -18.47 -19.79 -41.12
N ARG A 60 -19.57 -19.37 -41.77
CA ARG A 60 -20.90 -19.22 -41.17
C ARG A 60 -21.37 -20.58 -40.67
N SER A 61 -20.81 -21.07 -39.58
CA SER A 61 -21.32 -22.22 -38.87
C SER A 61 -22.63 -21.77 -38.25
N ARG A 62 -23.71 -22.48 -38.61
CA ARG A 62 -25.03 -22.27 -38.02
C ARG A 62 -24.89 -22.19 -36.50
N PRO A 63 -25.64 -21.32 -35.81
CA PRO A 63 -25.54 -21.19 -34.36
C PRO A 63 -25.79 -22.56 -33.72
N THR A 64 -24.75 -23.15 -33.15
CA THR A 64 -24.85 -24.38 -32.37
C THR A 64 -25.68 -24.06 -31.15
N ILE A 65 -26.84 -24.69 -31.02
CA ILE A 65 -27.68 -24.57 -29.82
C ILE A 65 -26.89 -25.17 -28.64
N VAL A 66 -26.27 -24.30 -27.84
CA VAL A 66 -25.55 -24.68 -26.63
C VAL A 66 -26.58 -25.02 -25.58
N ARG A 67 -26.89 -26.31 -25.44
CA ARG A 67 -27.67 -26.79 -24.29
C ARG A 67 -26.85 -26.51 -23.03
N PRO A 68 -27.42 -25.88 -21.98
CA PRO A 68 -26.70 -25.66 -20.75
C PRO A 68 -26.29 -27.02 -20.18
N LYS A 69 -24.98 -27.22 -19.98
CA LYS A 69 -24.49 -28.40 -19.28
C LYS A 69 -25.08 -28.36 -17.86
N PRO A 70 -25.66 -29.46 -17.35
CA PRO A 70 -26.11 -29.50 -15.96
C PRO A 70 -24.93 -29.14 -15.07
N TYR A 71 -25.17 -28.27 -14.09
CA TYR A 71 -24.15 -27.91 -13.09
C TYR A 71 -23.71 -29.19 -12.40
N ILE A 72 -22.52 -29.69 -12.77
CA ILE A 72 -21.85 -30.72 -11.99
C ILE A 72 -21.41 -30.00 -10.72
N THR A 73 -22.16 -30.18 -9.64
CA THR A 73 -21.73 -29.79 -8.30
C THR A 73 -20.47 -30.59 -7.98
N ARG A 74 -19.30 -29.96 -8.21
CA ARG A 74 -18.03 -30.55 -7.77
C ARG A 74 -18.12 -30.72 -6.26
N PRO A 75 -17.90 -31.93 -5.73
CA PRO A 75 -17.86 -32.11 -4.29
C PRO A 75 -16.79 -31.19 -3.72
N ALA A 76 -17.12 -30.49 -2.64
CA ALA A 76 -16.20 -29.58 -1.98
C ALA A 76 -14.90 -30.34 -1.65
N ALA A 77 -13.77 -29.76 -2.04
CA ALA A 77 -12.47 -30.35 -1.73
C ALA A 77 -12.35 -30.53 -0.21
N LYS A 78 -12.07 -31.76 0.24
CA LYS A 78 -11.89 -32.03 1.66
C LYS A 78 -10.77 -31.15 2.21
N PRO A 79 -10.94 -30.50 3.37
CA PRO A 79 -9.89 -29.69 3.95
C PRO A 79 -8.67 -30.58 4.23
N LYS A 80 -7.50 -30.18 3.71
CA LYS A 80 -6.24 -30.87 4.01
C LYS A 80 -5.95 -30.69 5.50
N THR A 81 -5.71 -31.79 6.21
CA THR A 81 -5.21 -31.75 7.58
C THR A 81 -3.87 -31.03 7.61
N ARG A 82 -3.78 -29.97 8.42
CA ARG A 82 -2.50 -29.25 8.61
C ARG A 82 -1.57 -30.15 9.44
N PRO A 83 -0.28 -30.26 9.08
CA PRO A 83 0.67 -31.00 9.89
C PRO A 83 0.78 -30.37 11.27
N THR A 84 0.80 -31.21 12.30
CA THR A 84 1.07 -30.77 13.68
C THR A 84 2.52 -30.29 13.79
N PRO A 85 2.77 -29.13 14.42
CA PRO A 85 4.13 -28.63 14.59
C PRO A 85 4.94 -29.58 15.48
N ARG A 86 6.17 -29.88 15.06
CA ARG A 86 7.14 -30.65 15.85
C ARG A 86 7.66 -29.78 17.00
N PRO A 87 7.88 -30.34 18.20
CA PRO A 87 8.57 -29.63 19.27
C PRO A 87 10.00 -29.26 18.84
N LEU A 88 10.43 -28.05 19.21
CA LEU A 88 11.77 -27.54 18.96
C LEU A 88 12.85 -28.36 19.66
N THR A 89 13.98 -28.57 19.01
CA THR A 89 15.19 -29.10 19.65
C THR A 89 15.83 -28.04 20.57
N VAL A 90 16.70 -28.46 21.49
CA VAL A 90 17.43 -27.54 22.38
C VAL A 90 18.32 -26.60 21.57
N GLU A 91 19.03 -27.11 20.58
CA GLU A 91 19.89 -26.33 19.68
C GLU A 91 19.11 -25.26 18.91
N GLU A 92 17.90 -25.57 18.44
CA GLU A 92 17.03 -24.60 17.76
C GLU A 92 16.60 -23.47 18.71
N ARG A 93 16.30 -23.80 19.98
CA ARG A 93 15.95 -22.79 20.99
C ARG A 93 17.12 -21.85 21.28
N GLU A 94 18.31 -22.39 21.48
CA GLU A 94 19.52 -21.59 21.70
C GLU A 94 19.87 -20.73 20.49
N ALA A 95 19.63 -21.20 19.27
CA ALA A 95 19.80 -20.41 18.06
C ALA A 95 18.83 -19.21 18.02
N ILE A 96 17.56 -19.44 18.40
CA ILE A 96 16.55 -18.39 18.51
C ILE A 96 16.94 -17.36 19.57
N ASP A 97 17.35 -17.79 20.75
CA ASP A 97 17.75 -16.88 21.84
C ASP A 97 18.96 -16.02 21.44
N ARG A 98 19.93 -16.61 20.72
CA ARG A 98 21.07 -15.86 20.15
C ARG A 98 20.61 -14.83 19.12
N GLU A 99 19.72 -15.20 18.19
CA GLU A 99 19.20 -14.26 17.18
C GLU A 99 18.42 -13.12 17.84
N VAL A 100 17.57 -13.44 18.82
CA VAL A 100 16.83 -12.43 19.59
C VAL A 100 17.81 -11.48 20.28
N GLY A 101 18.81 -11.99 20.99
CA GLY A 101 19.82 -11.17 21.64
C GLY A 101 20.55 -10.23 20.68
N GLN A 102 20.95 -10.74 19.51
CA GLN A 102 21.56 -9.93 18.45
C GLN A 102 20.63 -8.80 17.97
N ASN A 103 19.34 -9.08 17.77
CA ASN A 103 18.37 -8.06 17.36
C ASN A 103 18.19 -6.96 18.42
N LEU A 104 18.15 -7.31 19.72
CA LEU A 104 18.05 -6.32 20.80
C LEU A 104 19.28 -5.40 20.81
N SER A 105 20.48 -5.99 20.79
CA SER A 105 21.73 -5.22 20.75
C SER A 105 21.85 -4.37 19.49
N PHE A 106 21.44 -4.91 18.34
CA PHE A 106 21.45 -4.19 17.06
C PHE A 106 20.53 -2.98 17.08
N PHE A 107 19.32 -3.10 17.65
CA PHE A 107 18.40 -1.99 17.82
C PHE A 107 19.01 -0.87 18.66
N CYS A 108 19.63 -1.20 19.80
CA CYS A 108 20.26 -0.19 20.64
C CYS A 108 21.47 0.46 19.99
N MET A 109 22.26 -0.31 19.23
CA MET A 109 23.36 0.26 18.44
C MET A 109 22.85 1.26 17.39
N LEU A 110 21.76 0.94 16.68
CA LEU A 110 21.15 1.83 15.69
C LEU A 110 20.58 3.10 16.32
N ASN A 111 19.94 2.98 17.50
CA ASN A 111 19.26 4.07 18.18
C ASN A 111 20.11 4.74 19.27
N ARG A 112 21.42 4.49 19.33
CA ARG A 112 22.32 5.04 20.37
C ARG A 112 22.37 6.58 20.44
N LYS A 113 22.00 7.25 19.35
CA LYS A 113 21.96 8.73 19.24
C LYS A 113 20.52 9.28 19.29
N ASP A 114 19.55 8.39 19.45
CA ASP A 114 18.14 8.79 19.48
C ASP A 114 17.85 9.52 20.79
N SER A 115 17.19 10.67 20.72
CA SER A 115 16.79 11.46 21.89
C SER A 115 15.85 10.71 22.85
N ARG A 116 15.25 9.60 22.42
CA ARG A 116 14.40 8.74 23.23
C ARG A 116 15.14 8.01 24.36
N PHE A 117 16.45 7.80 24.23
CA PHE A 117 17.26 7.08 25.21
C PHE A 117 18.36 8.00 25.74
N LYS A 118 18.49 8.13 27.07
CA LYS A 118 19.54 8.98 27.66
C LYS A 118 20.87 8.27 27.70
N ASP A 119 20.84 6.96 27.92
CA ASP A 119 22.00 6.09 27.97
C ASP A 119 21.70 4.72 27.34
N GLU A 120 22.74 3.88 27.26
CA GLU A 120 22.61 2.53 26.75
C GLU A 120 21.75 1.63 27.67
N ALA A 121 21.75 1.92 28.97
CA ALA A 121 20.96 1.20 29.96
C ALA A 121 19.45 1.37 29.73
N ASP A 122 19.00 2.59 29.42
CA ASP A 122 17.62 2.91 29.06
C ASP A 122 17.16 2.12 27.83
N CYS A 123 17.99 2.05 26.79
CA CYS A 123 17.66 1.28 25.60
C CYS A 123 17.61 -0.23 25.88
N ASN A 124 18.56 -0.74 26.67
CA ASN A 124 18.56 -2.14 27.08
C ASN A 124 17.31 -2.46 27.93
N ALA A 125 16.91 -1.60 28.85
CA ALA A 125 15.68 -1.77 29.61
C ALA A 125 14.44 -1.80 28.70
N TYR A 126 14.36 -0.88 27.72
CA TYR A 126 13.28 -0.85 26.74
C TYR A 126 13.20 -2.14 25.93
N THR A 127 14.32 -2.60 25.37
CA THR A 127 14.36 -3.82 24.54
C THR A 127 14.08 -5.09 25.36
N GLN A 128 14.48 -5.15 26.63
CA GLN A 128 14.13 -6.24 27.54
C GLN A 128 12.63 -6.26 27.90
N ASN A 129 12.00 -5.09 28.06
CA ASN A 129 10.55 -5.02 28.26
C ASN A 129 9.80 -5.54 27.03
N VAL A 130 10.23 -5.18 25.83
CA VAL A 130 9.67 -5.71 24.58
C VAL A 130 9.83 -7.24 24.51
N LEU A 131 11.01 -7.76 24.87
CA LEU A 131 11.24 -9.20 24.92
C LEU A 131 10.30 -9.89 25.92
N PHE A 132 10.14 -9.31 27.10
CA PHE A 132 9.25 -9.83 28.14
C PHE A 132 7.79 -9.88 27.66
N ASP A 133 7.31 -8.81 27.03
CA ASP A 133 5.96 -8.74 26.49
C ASP A 133 5.74 -9.76 25.37
N CYS A 134 6.72 -9.94 24.48
CA CYS A 134 6.67 -10.97 23.45
C CYS A 134 6.64 -12.39 24.05
N LYS A 135 7.47 -12.67 25.07
CA LYS A 135 7.46 -13.97 25.78
C LYS A 135 6.15 -14.21 26.52
N LYS A 136 5.53 -13.17 27.07
CA LYS A 136 4.23 -13.27 27.77
C LYS A 136 3.08 -13.61 26.82
N ARG A 137 3.14 -13.16 25.57
CA ARG A 137 2.08 -13.41 24.56
C ARG A 137 2.19 -14.78 23.89
N LEU A 138 3.36 -15.40 23.91
CA LEU A 138 3.65 -16.64 23.19
C LEU A 138 3.82 -17.80 24.17
N SER A 139 3.27 -18.97 23.83
CA SER A 139 3.60 -20.21 24.54
C SER A 139 4.96 -20.75 24.10
N ASP A 140 5.59 -21.61 24.91
CA ASP A 140 6.90 -22.21 24.60
C ASP A 140 6.95 -22.97 23.26
N GLU A 141 5.82 -23.51 22.80
CA GLU A 141 5.69 -24.18 21.50
C GLU A 141 5.81 -23.20 20.31
N GLU A 142 5.61 -21.91 20.56
CA GLU A 142 5.61 -20.85 19.56
C GLU A 142 6.91 -20.04 19.54
N ALA A 143 7.99 -20.54 20.13
CA ALA A 143 9.27 -19.82 20.19
C ALA A 143 9.80 -19.37 18.81
N LYS A 144 9.46 -20.06 17.71
CA LYS A 144 9.78 -19.61 16.34
C LYS A 144 9.13 -18.26 15.98
N LYS A 145 8.02 -17.89 16.62
CA LYS A 145 7.34 -16.60 16.45
C LYS A 145 7.97 -15.50 17.32
N LEU A 146 8.82 -15.84 18.30
CA LEU A 146 9.44 -14.87 19.20
C LEU A 146 10.29 -13.85 18.43
N VAL A 147 11.13 -14.33 17.52
CA VAL A 147 11.96 -13.47 16.65
C VAL A 147 11.09 -12.50 15.86
N ARG A 148 9.98 -12.98 15.29
CA ARG A 148 9.05 -12.13 14.52
C ARG A 148 8.39 -11.09 15.40
N CYS A 149 7.96 -11.46 16.61
CA CYS A 149 7.37 -10.53 17.57
C CYS A 149 8.35 -9.41 17.90
N VAL A 150 9.59 -9.76 18.29
CA VAL A 150 10.63 -8.78 18.63
C VAL A 150 10.94 -7.86 17.45
N LYS A 151 11.13 -8.40 16.24
CA LYS A 151 11.36 -7.58 15.04
C LYS A 151 10.20 -6.62 14.76
N SER A 152 8.96 -7.08 14.91
CA SER A 152 7.79 -6.23 14.69
C SER A 152 7.63 -5.10 15.70
N GLU A 153 7.87 -5.36 16.99
CA GLU A 153 7.76 -4.37 18.06
C GLU A 153 8.92 -3.35 18.01
N LEU A 154 10.12 -3.81 17.68
CA LEU A 154 11.31 -2.95 17.51
C LEU A 154 11.38 -2.28 16.12
N LYS A 155 10.48 -2.62 15.20
CA LYS A 155 10.47 -2.14 13.80
C LYS A 155 11.80 -2.36 13.08
N LEU A 156 12.37 -3.56 13.26
CA LEU A 156 13.58 -4.05 12.60
C LEU A 156 13.28 -4.76 11.28
#